data_AF-A0A199VV74-F1
#
_entry.id   AF-A0A199VV74-F1
#
_cell.length_a   1.000
_cell.length_b   1.000
_cell.length_c   1.000
_cell.angle_alpha   90.00
_cell.angle_beta   90.00
_cell.angle_gamma   90.00
#
_symmetry.space_group_name_H-M   'P 1'
#
loop_
_entity.id
_entity.type
_entity.pdbx_description
1 polymer ?
#
loop_
_entity_poly.entity_id
_entity_poly.type
_entity_poly.pdbx_seq_one_letter_code
_entity_poly.pdbx_strand_id
1 'polypeptide(L)'
;MLNSSAYQRLRAESPNEFEPKTVFFYREGQDIAIDWQNSFCLKAAVVYHAITRIHVNPQATPKASWLLIQIAKNCRDLAAAAASTAPAATASASTSTSPAKPDEINEEFIRNLPAKDKEFVDGVYLVVGFLPTLKSAVGGKWDREKTSEFYLSMRNHEIVTDIIKIGNQIPLNCIVSVGKHVEEAIKKAKDAFQKLPNADKQKLSDTDKQNDKQKLLSAIDEYKLSFPKDKFHEVLYLFCWYYSPFYYKAAPDAQENVDLLSKVAAEKSNLLECVHEYVMHAWGKQISGDAEGSGYVYSTPTAKRLRRAGVRFTAVDAERSAAFQFTEPALKLPTLMFDFRAETVVKNLLALELLRGDYHKPLTRYFQFMNELVEDIGDIKVLRRAGVIRGGSKAGLEVLEMVKKIDRFATYPSTFAAIDNEIDKARRFHKKQMERFVVRHQPAVLWVSSVAAASVIATAVFASRRRARA
;
A
#
# COMPACT_ATOMS: atom_id res chain seq x y z
N MET A 1 -14.73 -4.20 -12.51
CA MET A 1 -14.25 -3.03 -11.73
C MET A 1 -13.24 -2.18 -12.51
N LEU A 2 -12.10 -2.72 -12.96
CA LEU A 2 -11.07 -1.93 -13.66
C LEU A 2 -11.45 -1.39 -15.06
N ASN A 3 -12.53 -1.91 -15.65
CA ASN A 3 -13.02 -1.40 -16.94
C ASN A 3 -14.04 -0.25 -16.76
N SER A 4 -14.26 0.24 -15.54
CA SER A 4 -15.15 1.38 -15.32
C SER A 4 -14.54 2.66 -15.90
N SER A 5 -15.39 3.51 -16.49
CA SER A 5 -14.97 4.80 -17.05
C SER A 5 -14.30 5.69 -15.99
N ALA A 6 -14.79 5.62 -14.75
CA ALA A 6 -14.19 6.33 -13.61
C ALA A 6 -12.74 5.89 -13.37
N TYR A 7 -12.49 4.58 -13.28
CA TYR A 7 -11.12 4.09 -13.10
C TYR A 7 -10.21 4.36 -14.29
N GLN A 8 -10.72 4.27 -15.52
CA GLN A 8 -9.93 4.58 -16.71
C GLN A 8 -9.47 6.05 -16.75
N ARG A 9 -10.31 7.00 -16.32
CA ARG A 9 -9.92 8.42 -16.17
C ARG A 9 -8.82 8.58 -15.13
N LEU A 10 -9.02 7.96 -13.96
CA LEU A 10 -8.05 7.98 -12.86
C LEU A 10 -6.68 7.43 -13.28
N ARG A 11 -6.68 6.32 -14.02
CA ARG A 11 -5.48 5.73 -14.61
C ARG A 11 -4.81 6.69 -15.61
N ALA A 12 -5.58 7.33 -16.48
CA ALA A 12 -5.06 8.26 -17.48
C ALA A 12 -4.45 9.54 -16.87
N GLU A 13 -5.00 10.04 -15.75
CA GLU A 13 -4.49 11.22 -15.06
C GLU A 13 -3.19 10.98 -14.27
N SER A 14 -2.91 9.73 -13.89
CA SER A 14 -1.75 9.38 -13.06
C SER A 14 -1.18 8.00 -13.42
N PRO A 15 -0.71 7.78 -14.66
CA PRO A 15 -0.31 6.46 -15.15
C PRO A 15 0.78 5.81 -14.29
N ASN A 16 1.76 6.59 -13.82
CA ASN A 16 2.84 6.10 -12.95
C ASN A 16 2.34 5.40 -11.66
N GLU A 17 1.18 5.82 -11.15
CA GLU A 17 0.63 5.33 -9.89
C GLU A 17 -0.28 4.11 -10.06
N PHE A 18 -0.75 3.81 -11.28
CA PHE A 18 -1.67 2.71 -11.56
C PHE A 18 -1.08 1.62 -12.45
N GLU A 19 -0.13 1.96 -13.32
CA GLU A 19 0.46 1.04 -14.29
C GLU A 19 1.75 0.45 -13.72
N PRO A 20 1.84 -0.88 -13.55
CA PRO A 20 3.08 -1.52 -13.16
C PRO A 20 4.19 -1.26 -14.17
N LYS A 21 5.44 -1.24 -13.73
CA LYS A 21 6.60 -0.97 -14.59
C LYS A 21 7.57 -2.14 -14.70
N THR A 22 7.77 -2.84 -13.59
CA THR A 22 8.82 -3.85 -13.43
C THR A 22 8.27 -5.25 -13.20
N VAL A 23 7.22 -5.37 -12.38
CA VAL A 23 6.63 -6.66 -12.02
C VAL A 23 5.14 -6.63 -12.32
N PHE A 24 4.74 -7.49 -13.26
CA PHE A 24 3.36 -7.62 -13.71
C PHE A 24 2.82 -8.98 -13.25
N PHE A 25 1.68 -8.99 -12.58
CA PHE A 25 0.97 -10.21 -12.21
C PHE A 25 -0.09 -10.54 -13.23
N TYR A 26 -0.25 -11.83 -13.45
CA TYR A 26 -1.17 -12.36 -14.42
C TYR A 26 -2.59 -12.10 -13.97
N ARG A 27 -3.40 -11.66 -14.91
CA ARG A 27 -4.83 -11.46 -14.74
C ARG A 27 -5.55 -11.92 -15.98
N GLU A 28 -6.52 -12.79 -15.79
CA GLU A 28 -7.37 -13.28 -16.88
C GLU A 28 -8.17 -12.12 -17.49
N GLY A 29 -8.21 -12.06 -18.82
CA GLY A 29 -8.98 -11.05 -19.56
C GLY A 29 -8.34 -9.66 -19.70
N GLN A 30 -7.04 -9.49 -19.43
CA GLN A 30 -6.31 -8.26 -19.74
C GLN A 30 -5.18 -8.50 -20.77
N ASP A 31 -4.94 -7.50 -21.62
CA ASP A 31 -3.93 -7.49 -22.70
C ASP A 31 -2.49 -7.29 -22.17
N ILE A 32 -2.16 -7.93 -21.03
CA ILE A 32 -0.91 -7.77 -20.27
C ILE A 32 0.00 -9.00 -20.47
N ALA A 33 -0.34 -9.90 -21.41
CA ALA A 33 0.41 -11.15 -21.58
C ALA A 33 1.88 -10.92 -21.92
N ILE A 34 2.19 -9.90 -22.75
CA ILE A 34 3.55 -9.51 -23.10
C ILE A 34 4.28 -8.94 -21.89
N ASP A 35 3.66 -8.03 -21.14
CA ASP A 35 4.28 -7.40 -19.97
C ASP A 35 4.50 -8.40 -18.82
N TRP A 36 3.57 -9.32 -18.62
CA TRP A 36 3.73 -10.42 -17.67
C TRP A 36 4.95 -11.28 -18.01
N GLN A 37 5.09 -11.66 -19.29
CA GLN A 37 6.21 -12.44 -19.78
C GLN A 37 7.54 -11.71 -19.58
N ASN A 38 7.59 -10.40 -19.83
CA ASN A 38 8.78 -9.58 -19.62
C ASN A 38 9.26 -9.58 -18.15
N SER A 39 8.33 -9.70 -17.20
CA SER A 39 8.66 -9.81 -15.77
C SER A 39 8.96 -11.24 -15.29
N PHE A 40 8.69 -12.28 -16.10
CA PHE A 40 8.82 -13.67 -15.69
C PHE A 40 10.25 -14.04 -15.28
N CYS A 41 11.22 -13.66 -16.09
CA CYS A 41 12.64 -13.93 -15.85
C CYS A 41 13.15 -13.32 -14.53
N LEU A 42 12.66 -12.12 -14.18
CA LEU A 42 12.95 -11.50 -12.89
C LEU A 42 12.39 -12.32 -11.73
N LYS A 43 11.14 -12.79 -11.84
CA LYS A 43 10.52 -13.65 -10.82
C LYS A 43 11.30 -14.95 -10.63
N ALA A 44 11.69 -15.59 -11.74
CA ALA A 44 12.49 -16.81 -11.75
C ALA A 44 13.83 -16.62 -11.04
N ALA A 45 14.56 -15.55 -11.36
CA ALA A 45 15.84 -15.27 -10.72
C ALA A 45 15.71 -15.02 -9.21
N VAL A 46 14.68 -14.27 -8.78
CA VAL A 46 14.43 -13.99 -7.35
C VAL A 46 14.10 -15.28 -6.59
N VAL A 47 13.21 -16.12 -7.13
CA VAL A 47 12.83 -17.39 -6.49
C VAL A 47 14.02 -18.34 -6.46
N TYR A 48 14.77 -18.45 -7.55
CA TYR A 48 15.96 -19.29 -7.61
C TYR A 48 17.01 -18.86 -6.58
N HIS A 49 17.27 -17.56 -6.45
CA HIS A 49 18.19 -17.04 -5.44
C HIS A 49 17.69 -17.30 -4.01
N ALA A 50 16.39 -17.12 -3.75
CA ALA A 50 15.81 -17.38 -2.44
C ALA A 50 15.97 -18.84 -1.99
N ILE A 51 15.86 -19.79 -2.93
CA ILE A 51 16.01 -21.22 -2.66
C ILE A 51 17.48 -21.62 -2.56
N THR A 52 18.30 -21.19 -3.52
CA THR A 52 19.65 -21.74 -3.71
C THR A 52 20.77 -20.89 -3.10
N ARG A 53 20.48 -19.62 -2.75
CA ARG A 53 21.47 -18.58 -2.43
C ARG A 53 22.45 -18.26 -3.56
N ILE A 54 22.20 -18.75 -4.78
CA ILE A 54 23.00 -18.49 -5.97
C ILE A 54 22.37 -17.34 -6.74
N HIS A 55 23.16 -16.32 -7.07
CA HIS A 55 22.73 -15.26 -7.98
C HIS A 55 22.79 -15.74 -9.42
N VAL A 56 21.76 -15.42 -10.18
CA VAL A 56 21.63 -15.77 -11.59
C VAL A 56 21.19 -14.55 -12.37
N ASN A 57 21.73 -14.40 -13.58
CA ASN A 57 21.30 -13.35 -14.49
C ASN A 57 19.84 -13.62 -14.91
N PRO A 58 18.90 -12.70 -14.65
CA PRO A 58 17.51 -12.85 -15.05
C PRO A 58 17.35 -13.18 -16.54
N GLN A 59 18.17 -12.60 -17.41
CA GLN A 59 18.03 -12.78 -18.85
C GLN A 59 18.65 -14.07 -19.39
N ALA A 60 19.28 -14.90 -18.56
CA ALA A 60 20.11 -16.01 -19.04
C ALA A 60 20.11 -17.26 -18.14
N THR A 61 18.95 -17.72 -17.65
CA THR A 61 18.92 -19.00 -16.92
C THR A 61 17.67 -19.86 -17.12
N PRO A 62 17.68 -20.80 -18.09
CA PRO A 62 16.65 -21.83 -18.27
C PRO A 62 16.36 -22.60 -16.97
N LYS A 63 17.36 -22.78 -16.10
CA LYS A 63 17.22 -23.44 -14.81
C LYS A 63 16.34 -22.72 -13.80
N ALA A 64 16.41 -21.39 -13.75
CA ALA A 64 15.57 -20.59 -12.87
C ALA A 64 14.12 -20.65 -13.35
N SER A 65 13.91 -20.49 -14.66
CA SER A 65 12.61 -20.60 -15.32
C SER A 65 11.97 -21.97 -15.11
N TRP A 66 12.72 -23.04 -15.36
CA TRP A 66 12.28 -24.41 -15.15
C TRP A 66 11.87 -24.64 -13.70
N LEU A 67 12.72 -24.28 -12.74
CA LEU A 67 12.45 -24.50 -11.32
C LEU A 67 11.18 -23.75 -10.88
N LEU A 68 11.02 -22.49 -11.28
CA LEU A 68 9.83 -21.70 -10.96
C LEU A 68 8.55 -22.34 -11.51
N ILE A 69 8.55 -22.77 -12.78
CA ILE A 69 7.40 -23.43 -13.42
C ILE A 69 7.05 -24.74 -12.70
N GLN A 70 8.04 -25.56 -12.37
CA GLN A 70 7.81 -26.83 -11.67
C GLN A 70 7.23 -26.61 -10.27
N ILE A 71 7.78 -25.67 -9.51
CA ILE A 71 7.24 -25.33 -8.18
C ILE A 71 5.80 -24.83 -8.31
N ALA A 72 5.51 -23.96 -9.26
CA ALA A 72 4.16 -23.44 -9.48
C ALA A 72 3.15 -24.54 -9.83
N LYS A 73 3.50 -25.45 -10.77
CA LYS A 73 2.67 -26.61 -11.12
C LYS A 73 2.43 -27.53 -9.93
N ASN A 74 3.49 -27.86 -9.19
CA ASN A 74 3.39 -28.70 -8.01
C ASN A 74 2.52 -28.06 -6.91
N CYS A 75 2.63 -26.75 -6.68
CA CYS A 75 1.77 -26.01 -5.75
C CYS A 75 0.30 -26.08 -6.18
N ARG A 76 0.02 -25.88 -7.47
CA ARG A 76 -1.33 -25.97 -8.04
C ARG A 76 -1.93 -27.36 -7.84
N ASP A 77 -1.17 -28.40 -8.18
CA ASP A 77 -1.64 -29.79 -8.10
C ASP A 77 -1.89 -30.20 -6.65
N LEU A 78 -1.03 -29.78 -5.72
CA LEU A 78 -1.22 -29.98 -4.29
C LEU A 78 -2.45 -29.25 -3.75
N ALA A 79 -2.67 -28.00 -4.17
CA ALA A 79 -3.85 -27.23 -3.78
C ALA A 79 -5.15 -27.86 -4.32
N ALA A 80 -5.13 -28.34 -5.56
CA ALA A 80 -6.27 -29.04 -6.18
C ALA A 80 -6.59 -30.36 -5.45
N ALA A 81 -5.56 -31.14 -5.11
CA ALA A 81 -5.73 -32.38 -4.36
C ALA A 81 -6.35 -32.12 -2.98
N ALA A 82 -5.88 -31.10 -2.26
CA ALA A 82 -6.42 -30.72 -0.95
C ALA A 82 -7.88 -30.23 -0.99
N ALA A 83 -8.32 -29.62 -2.10
CA ALA A 83 -9.71 -29.22 -2.30
C ALA A 83 -10.64 -30.42 -2.57
N SER A 84 -10.14 -31.46 -3.23
CA SER A 84 -10.91 -32.64 -3.62
C SER A 84 -11.21 -33.64 -2.48
N THR A 85 -10.60 -33.46 -1.31
CA THR A 85 -10.82 -34.31 -0.12
C THR A 85 -12.07 -33.94 0.72
N ALA A 86 -12.91 -33.00 0.25
CA ALA A 86 -14.26 -32.77 0.78
C ALA A 86 -15.29 -33.74 0.14
N PRO A 87 -16.42 -34.10 0.78
CA PRO A 87 -17.22 -35.24 0.33
C PRO A 87 -17.88 -35.04 -1.05
N ALA A 88 -17.35 -35.81 -2.01
CA ALA A 88 -17.91 -36.39 -3.24
C ALA A 88 -18.83 -35.56 -4.16
N ALA A 89 -18.34 -35.30 -5.38
CA ALA A 89 -19.03 -35.65 -6.63
C ALA A 89 -18.02 -35.76 -7.80
N THR A 90 -17.89 -36.98 -8.34
CA THR A 90 -17.39 -37.36 -9.69
C THR A 90 -16.35 -36.45 -10.36
N ALA A 91 -15.07 -36.80 -10.21
CA ALA A 91 -13.97 -36.26 -10.99
C ALA A 91 -13.96 -36.83 -12.42
N SER A 92 -13.94 -35.96 -13.43
CA SER A 92 -13.49 -36.33 -14.78
C SER A 92 -12.02 -35.91 -14.98
N ALA A 93 -11.28 -36.88 -15.52
CA ALA A 93 -9.98 -36.83 -16.19
C ALA A 93 -9.00 -35.67 -15.87
N SER A 94 -7.96 -36.08 -15.13
CA SER A 94 -6.64 -35.48 -15.04
C SER A 94 -6.00 -35.09 -16.38
N THR A 95 -5.46 -33.88 -16.46
CA THR A 95 -4.34 -33.56 -17.36
C THR A 95 -3.05 -33.67 -16.54
N SER A 96 -2.50 -34.87 -16.41
CA SER A 96 -1.14 -35.09 -15.90
C SER A 96 -0.16 -34.56 -16.95
N THR A 97 0.21 -33.28 -16.85
CA THR A 97 1.21 -32.71 -17.74
C THR A 97 2.59 -33.21 -17.29
N SER A 98 3.24 -34.00 -18.13
CA SER A 98 4.66 -34.37 -17.97
C SER A 98 5.51 -33.13 -17.63
N PRO A 99 6.54 -33.23 -16.78
CA PRO A 99 7.41 -32.09 -16.48
C PRO A 99 7.97 -31.50 -17.77
N ALA A 100 7.75 -30.20 -18.00
CA ALA A 100 8.25 -29.48 -19.17
C ALA A 100 9.77 -29.68 -19.29
N LYS A 101 10.23 -30.04 -20.49
CA LYS A 101 11.66 -30.20 -20.73
C LYS A 101 12.35 -28.83 -20.73
N PRO A 102 13.60 -28.72 -20.27
CA PRO A 102 14.33 -27.46 -20.24
C PRO A 102 14.43 -26.75 -21.59
N ASP A 103 14.59 -27.52 -22.67
CA ASP A 103 14.71 -27.00 -24.05
C ASP A 103 13.42 -26.39 -24.59
N GLU A 104 12.28 -26.78 -24.04
CA GLU A 104 10.97 -26.31 -24.48
C GLU A 104 10.60 -24.98 -23.79
N ILE A 105 11.34 -24.57 -22.74
CA ILE A 105 11.06 -23.34 -21.99
C ILE A 105 11.68 -22.15 -22.72
N ASN A 106 10.98 -21.72 -23.76
CA ASN A 106 11.24 -20.49 -24.48
C ASN A 106 10.14 -19.45 -24.19
N GLU A 107 10.28 -18.28 -24.80
CA GLU A 107 9.31 -17.19 -24.72
C GLU A 107 7.87 -17.60 -25.11
N GLU A 108 7.74 -18.43 -26.15
CA GLU A 108 6.45 -18.92 -26.63
C GLU A 108 5.79 -19.88 -25.64
N PHE A 109 6.56 -20.78 -25.03
CA PHE A 109 6.08 -21.67 -23.99
C PHE A 109 5.60 -20.88 -22.76
N ILE A 110 6.37 -19.89 -22.31
CA ILE A 110 6.00 -19.02 -21.18
C ILE A 110 4.70 -18.26 -21.49
N ARG A 111 4.58 -17.73 -22.72
CA ARG A 111 3.36 -17.06 -23.19
C ARG A 111 2.15 -17.97 -23.17
N ASN A 112 2.32 -19.23 -23.55
CA ASN A 112 1.25 -20.23 -23.69
C ASN A 112 0.99 -21.03 -22.40
N LEU A 113 1.62 -20.68 -21.27
CA LEU A 113 1.29 -21.29 -19.97
C LEU A 113 -0.20 -21.13 -19.65
N PRO A 114 -0.85 -22.18 -19.09
CA PRO A 114 -2.23 -22.09 -18.61
C PRO A 114 -2.42 -20.94 -17.62
N ALA A 115 -3.59 -20.30 -17.65
CA ALA A 115 -3.94 -19.17 -16.79
C ALA A 115 -3.65 -19.45 -15.29
N LYS A 116 -4.07 -20.63 -14.82
CA LYS A 116 -3.81 -21.07 -13.43
C LYS A 116 -2.32 -21.24 -13.13
N ASP A 117 -1.53 -21.75 -14.07
CA ASP A 117 -0.09 -21.91 -13.86
C ASP A 117 0.58 -20.53 -13.72
N LYS A 118 0.13 -19.53 -14.48
CA LYS A 118 0.63 -18.15 -14.37
C LYS A 118 0.28 -17.52 -13.01
N GLU A 119 -0.95 -17.71 -12.51
CA GLU A 119 -1.33 -17.28 -11.16
C GLU A 119 -0.44 -17.89 -10.07
N PHE A 120 -0.15 -19.18 -10.16
CA PHE A 120 0.71 -19.88 -9.20
C PHE A 120 2.18 -19.47 -9.32
N VAL A 121 2.67 -19.17 -10.53
CA VAL A 121 4.01 -18.57 -10.74
C VAL A 121 4.14 -17.26 -9.95
N ASP A 122 3.13 -16.40 -10.04
CA ASP A 122 3.13 -15.12 -9.34
C ASP A 122 2.98 -15.28 -7.82
N GLY A 123 2.15 -16.22 -7.39
CA GLY A 123 2.04 -16.61 -5.98
C GLY A 123 3.36 -17.12 -5.40
N VAL A 124 4.08 -17.98 -6.13
CA VAL A 124 5.42 -18.47 -5.74
C VAL A 124 6.42 -17.32 -5.63
N TYR A 125 6.44 -16.40 -6.60
CA TYR A 125 7.28 -15.22 -6.52
C TYR A 125 7.01 -14.38 -5.26
N LEU A 126 5.74 -14.13 -4.92
CA LEU A 126 5.41 -13.37 -3.72
C LEU A 126 5.82 -14.11 -2.44
N VAL A 127 5.47 -15.39 -2.32
CA VAL A 127 5.65 -16.17 -1.08
C VAL A 127 7.11 -16.55 -0.83
N VAL A 128 7.86 -16.90 -1.88
CA VAL A 128 9.26 -17.36 -1.76
C VAL A 128 10.25 -16.20 -1.94
N GLY A 129 9.92 -15.23 -2.78
CA GLY A 129 10.79 -14.11 -3.11
C GLY A 129 10.50 -12.86 -2.27
N PHE A 130 9.38 -12.21 -2.56
CA PHE A 130 9.11 -10.86 -2.06
C PHE A 130 8.85 -10.81 -0.54
N LEU A 131 7.92 -11.61 -0.03
CA LEU A 131 7.49 -11.56 1.37
C LEU A 131 8.62 -11.93 2.36
N PRO A 132 9.46 -12.96 2.12
CA PRO A 132 10.65 -13.22 2.93
C PRO A 132 11.65 -12.06 2.92
N THR A 133 11.86 -11.45 1.74
CA THR A 133 12.76 -10.29 1.60
C THR A 133 12.23 -9.11 2.41
N LEU A 134 10.93 -8.85 2.35
CA LEU A 134 10.29 -7.80 3.13
C LEU A 134 10.42 -8.07 4.64
N LYS A 135 10.14 -9.31 5.08
CA LYS A 135 10.32 -9.72 6.49
C LYS A 135 11.75 -9.49 6.96
N SER A 136 12.74 -9.85 6.14
CA SER A 136 14.15 -9.64 6.44
C SER A 136 14.53 -8.16 6.49
N ALA A 137 13.98 -7.33 5.59
CA ALA A 137 14.26 -5.90 5.54
C ALA A 137 13.68 -5.14 6.73
N VAL A 138 12.46 -5.50 7.17
CA VAL A 138 11.84 -4.92 8.37
C VAL A 138 12.59 -5.32 9.65
N GLY A 139 13.02 -6.57 9.72
CA GLY A 139 13.73 -7.12 10.88
C GLY A 139 12.94 -7.02 12.19
N GLY A 140 13.62 -7.21 13.32
CA GLY A 140 12.95 -7.19 14.64
C GLY A 140 12.59 -5.80 15.18
N LYS A 141 13.08 -4.73 14.55
CA LYS A 141 12.94 -3.34 15.06
C LYS A 141 11.73 -2.59 14.49
N TRP A 142 11.05 -3.15 13.48
CA TRP A 142 9.88 -2.52 12.85
C TRP A 142 10.14 -1.08 12.41
N ASP A 143 11.30 -0.88 11.76
CA ASP A 143 11.80 0.43 11.36
C ASP A 143 11.48 0.68 9.88
N ARG A 144 10.40 1.42 9.63
CA ARG A 144 9.88 1.67 8.27
C ARG A 144 10.84 2.51 7.43
N GLU A 145 11.53 3.47 8.03
CA GLU A 145 12.46 4.34 7.32
C GLU A 145 13.66 3.52 6.82
N LYS A 146 14.26 2.70 7.68
CA LYS A 146 15.35 1.79 7.27
C LYS A 146 14.92 0.75 6.25
N THR A 147 13.70 0.21 6.39
CA THR A 147 13.14 -0.70 5.39
C THR A 147 13.02 0.00 4.03
N SER A 148 12.61 1.26 4.02
CA SER A 148 12.47 2.05 2.80
C SER A 148 13.82 2.36 2.16
N GLU A 149 14.83 2.72 2.98
CA GLU A 149 16.22 2.91 2.54
C GLU A 149 16.81 1.64 1.92
N PHE A 150 16.54 0.46 2.49
CA PHE A 150 16.95 -0.82 1.92
C PHE A 150 16.44 -0.99 0.49
N TYR A 151 15.15 -0.76 0.24
CA TYR A 151 14.57 -0.91 -1.11
C TYR A 151 15.05 0.16 -2.09
N LEU A 152 15.31 1.38 -1.63
CA LEU A 152 15.89 2.44 -2.45
C LEU A 152 17.33 2.09 -2.85
N SER A 153 18.15 1.59 -1.92
CA SER A 153 19.56 1.25 -2.17
C SER A 153 19.73 0.12 -3.19
N MET A 154 18.84 -0.87 -3.13
CA MET A 154 18.84 -2.02 -4.05
C MET A 154 18.19 -1.71 -5.41
N ARG A 155 17.73 -0.46 -5.63
CA ARG A 155 16.90 -0.06 -6.78
C ARG A 155 15.65 -0.93 -6.98
N ASN A 156 15.14 -1.52 -5.90
CA ASN A 156 13.94 -2.36 -5.90
C ASN A 156 12.66 -1.59 -5.58
N HIS A 157 12.75 -0.26 -5.44
CA HIS A 157 11.61 0.59 -5.11
C HIS A 157 10.43 0.46 -6.08
N GLU A 158 10.69 0.26 -7.39
CA GLU A 158 9.64 0.06 -8.40
C GLU A 158 8.84 -1.22 -8.14
N ILE A 159 9.51 -2.33 -7.78
CA ILE A 159 8.86 -3.60 -7.41
C ILE A 159 7.91 -3.36 -6.23
N VAL A 160 8.37 -2.61 -5.22
CA VAL A 160 7.57 -2.32 -4.03
C VAL A 160 6.34 -1.49 -4.40
N THR A 161 6.46 -0.51 -5.30
CA THR A 161 5.30 0.26 -5.78
C THR A 161 4.37 -0.56 -6.68
N ASP A 162 4.89 -1.50 -7.46
CA ASP A 162 4.10 -2.28 -8.41
C ASP A 162 3.16 -3.27 -7.71
N ILE A 163 3.61 -3.90 -6.62
CA ILE A 163 2.85 -4.94 -5.90
C ILE A 163 1.53 -4.43 -5.29
N ILE A 164 1.44 -3.13 -4.97
CA ILE A 164 0.25 -2.55 -4.34
C ILE A 164 -0.74 -1.96 -5.34
N LYS A 165 -0.40 -1.92 -6.64
CA LYS A 165 -1.28 -1.35 -7.67
C LYS A 165 -2.53 -2.21 -7.82
N ILE A 166 -3.71 -1.58 -7.85
CA ILE A 166 -5.01 -2.25 -7.96
C ILE A 166 -5.18 -3.05 -9.27
N GLY A 167 -4.47 -2.60 -10.32
CA GLY A 167 -4.33 -3.33 -11.58
C GLY A 167 -3.52 -4.64 -11.46
N ASN A 168 -2.69 -4.75 -10.43
CA ASN A 168 -1.61 -5.71 -10.30
C ASN A 168 -1.75 -6.52 -9.01
N GLN A 169 -2.91 -7.17 -8.84
CA GLN A 169 -3.24 -7.94 -7.64
C GLN A 169 -3.45 -9.41 -7.98
N ILE A 170 -2.98 -10.30 -7.11
CA ILE A 170 -3.16 -11.76 -7.21
C ILE A 170 -4.24 -12.20 -6.22
N PRO A 171 -5.06 -13.21 -6.56
CA PRO A 171 -5.99 -13.83 -5.62
C PRO A 171 -5.30 -14.29 -4.32
N LEU A 172 -5.83 -13.85 -3.17
CA LEU A 172 -5.24 -14.15 -1.87
C LEU A 172 -5.23 -15.64 -1.55
N ASN A 173 -6.24 -16.38 -2.00
CA ASN A 173 -6.32 -17.83 -1.89
C ASN A 173 -5.15 -18.54 -2.59
N CYS A 174 -4.66 -18.01 -3.72
CA CYS A 174 -3.47 -18.52 -4.41
C CYS A 174 -2.24 -18.32 -3.53
N ILE A 175 -2.04 -17.12 -3.00
CA ILE A 175 -0.90 -16.78 -2.12
C ILE A 175 -0.90 -17.69 -0.87
N VAL A 176 -2.06 -17.86 -0.22
CA VAL A 176 -2.21 -18.73 0.96
C VAL A 176 -1.95 -20.19 0.61
N SER A 177 -2.46 -20.67 -0.52
CA SER A 177 -2.24 -22.06 -0.98
C SER A 177 -0.77 -22.33 -1.27
N VAL A 178 -0.07 -21.40 -1.93
CA VAL A 178 1.37 -21.46 -2.12
C VAL A 178 2.09 -21.50 -0.76
N GLY A 179 1.75 -20.62 0.18
CA GLY A 179 2.31 -20.63 1.53
C GLY A 179 2.22 -21.99 2.25
N LYS A 180 1.11 -22.71 2.05
CA LYS A 180 0.89 -24.05 2.64
C LYS A 180 1.72 -25.15 1.96
N HIS A 181 1.85 -25.09 0.63
CA HIS A 181 2.34 -26.21 -0.18
C HIS A 181 3.76 -26.03 -0.74
N VAL A 182 4.35 -24.83 -0.69
CA VAL A 182 5.58 -24.53 -1.44
C VAL A 182 6.79 -25.38 -1.05
N GLU A 183 6.96 -25.70 0.24
CA GLU A 183 8.08 -26.54 0.68
C GLU A 183 7.97 -27.98 0.14
N GLU A 184 6.75 -28.53 0.06
CA GLU A 184 6.51 -29.83 -0.55
C GLU A 184 6.65 -29.76 -2.07
N ALA A 185 6.16 -28.69 -2.69
CA ALA A 185 6.29 -28.46 -4.13
C ALA A 185 7.75 -28.36 -4.59
N ILE A 186 8.61 -27.74 -3.77
CA ILE A 186 10.06 -27.66 -3.99
C ILE A 186 10.71 -29.04 -3.91
N LYS A 187 10.32 -29.89 -2.94
CA LYS A 187 10.79 -31.28 -2.86
C LYS A 187 10.35 -32.09 -4.08
N LYS A 188 9.09 -31.97 -4.51
CA LYS A 188 8.60 -32.62 -5.75
C LYS A 188 9.35 -32.14 -7.00
N ALA A 189 9.74 -30.86 -7.05
CA ALA A 189 10.54 -30.32 -8.15
C ALA A 189 11.94 -30.95 -8.18
N LYS A 190 12.53 -31.25 -7.01
CA LYS A 190 13.77 -32.04 -6.92
C LYS A 190 13.62 -33.42 -7.54
N ASP A 191 12.55 -34.13 -7.20
CA ASP A 191 12.29 -35.47 -7.73
C ASP A 191 12.09 -35.45 -9.24
N ALA A 192 11.38 -34.42 -9.75
CA ALA A 192 11.23 -34.20 -11.19
C ALA A 192 12.58 -33.95 -11.87
N PHE A 193 13.45 -33.13 -11.26
CA PHE A 193 14.80 -32.86 -11.76
C PHE A 193 15.65 -34.14 -11.81
N GLN A 194 15.55 -35.00 -10.79
CA GLN A 194 16.27 -36.26 -10.73
C GLN A 194 15.80 -37.27 -11.79
N LYS A 195 14.53 -37.21 -12.20
CA LYS A 195 13.94 -38.08 -13.24
C LYS A 195 14.25 -37.63 -14.67
N LEU A 196 14.75 -36.40 -14.87
CA LEU A 196 15.11 -35.91 -16.22
C LEU A 196 16.22 -36.75 -16.88
N PRO A 197 16.21 -36.89 -18.21
CA PRO A 197 17.34 -37.43 -18.97
C PRO A 197 18.65 -36.69 -18.65
N ASN A 198 19.81 -37.36 -18.77
CA ASN A 198 21.11 -36.75 -18.47
C ASN A 198 21.42 -35.54 -19.36
N ALA A 199 21.01 -35.59 -20.64
CA ALA A 199 21.16 -34.46 -21.56
C ALA A 199 20.43 -33.21 -21.05
N ASP A 200 19.19 -33.36 -20.56
CA ASP A 200 18.37 -32.25 -20.04
C ASP A 200 18.92 -31.71 -18.71
N LYS A 201 19.45 -32.59 -17.86
CA LYS A 201 20.13 -32.19 -16.60
C LYS A 201 21.37 -31.34 -16.87
N GLN A 202 22.15 -31.67 -17.90
CA GLN A 202 23.38 -30.98 -18.25
C GLN A 202 23.12 -29.55 -18.75
N LYS A 203 21.98 -29.32 -19.42
CA LYS A 203 21.56 -28.00 -19.88
C LYS A 203 21.06 -27.08 -18.76
N LEU A 204 20.61 -27.65 -17.64
CA LEU A 204 20.21 -26.92 -16.44
C LEU A 204 21.39 -26.59 -15.51
N SER A 205 22.61 -27.07 -15.80
CA SER A 205 23.83 -26.73 -15.07
C SER A 205 24.74 -25.83 -15.92
N ASP A 206 25.06 -24.63 -15.44
CA ASP A 206 25.88 -23.65 -16.18
C ASP A 206 27.34 -24.08 -16.39
N THR A 207 27.75 -25.24 -15.89
CA THR A 207 29.07 -25.85 -16.11
C THR A 207 29.00 -27.34 -15.81
N ASP A 208 29.78 -28.17 -16.51
CA ASP A 208 29.90 -29.64 -16.35
C ASP A 208 30.35 -30.12 -14.95
N LYS A 209 30.37 -29.25 -13.94
CA LYS A 209 30.84 -29.55 -12.60
C LYS A 209 29.72 -30.23 -11.82
N GLN A 210 29.88 -31.54 -11.62
CA GLN A 210 29.08 -32.37 -10.70
C GLN A 210 28.83 -31.72 -9.33
N ASN A 211 29.75 -30.85 -8.89
CA ASN A 211 29.64 -30.05 -7.66
C ASN A 211 28.43 -29.08 -7.66
N ASP A 212 28.12 -28.43 -8.77
CA ASP A 212 27.03 -27.42 -8.81
C ASP A 212 25.65 -28.07 -8.83
N LYS A 213 25.54 -29.26 -9.44
CA LYS A 213 24.35 -30.11 -9.34
C LYS A 213 24.11 -30.57 -7.89
N GLN A 214 25.18 -31.01 -7.21
CA GLN A 214 25.07 -31.45 -5.82
C GLN A 214 24.65 -30.29 -4.90
N LYS A 215 25.23 -29.09 -5.10
CA LYS A 215 24.86 -27.87 -4.39
C LYS A 215 23.40 -27.45 -4.62
N LEU A 216 22.90 -27.56 -5.86
CA LEU A 216 21.50 -27.26 -6.16
C LEU A 216 20.56 -28.20 -5.39
N LEU A 217 20.85 -29.51 -5.43
CA LEU A 217 20.05 -30.52 -4.76
C LEU A 217 20.09 -30.36 -3.23
N SER A 218 21.26 -30.06 -2.66
CA SER A 218 21.39 -29.82 -1.22
C SER A 218 20.67 -28.56 -0.78
N ALA A 219 20.77 -27.47 -1.54
CA ALA A 219 20.06 -26.23 -1.22
C ALA A 219 18.53 -26.41 -1.28
N ILE A 220 18.03 -27.24 -2.21
CA ILE A 220 16.61 -27.59 -2.27
C ILE A 220 16.18 -28.39 -1.03
N ASP A 221 16.99 -29.31 -0.53
CA ASP A 221 16.68 -30.09 0.69
C ASP A 221 16.69 -29.23 1.96
N GLU A 222 17.61 -28.27 2.01
CA GLU A 222 17.79 -27.37 3.15
C GLU A 222 16.77 -26.23 3.17
N TYR A 223 16.12 -25.95 2.04
CA TYR A 223 15.20 -24.84 1.92
C TYR A 223 14.03 -24.98 2.90
N LYS A 224 13.84 -23.92 3.69
CA LYS A 224 12.67 -23.71 4.54
C LYS A 224 12.15 -22.30 4.33
N LEU A 225 10.83 -22.18 4.33
CA LEU A 225 10.20 -20.89 4.26
C LEU A 225 10.60 -20.05 5.49
N SER A 226 10.83 -18.75 5.30
CA SER A 226 11.30 -17.86 6.38
C SER A 226 10.27 -17.64 7.52
N PHE A 227 9.09 -18.24 7.39
CA PHE A 227 8.00 -18.18 8.35
C PHE A 227 7.26 -19.54 8.39
N PRO A 228 6.81 -19.98 9.57
CA PRO A 228 5.99 -21.18 9.70
C PRO A 228 4.66 -21.09 8.94
N LYS A 229 4.16 -22.24 8.47
CA LYS A 229 2.93 -22.32 7.67
C LYS A 229 1.69 -21.83 8.42
N ASP A 230 1.63 -22.10 9.71
CA ASP A 230 0.59 -21.67 10.66
C ASP A 230 0.66 -20.16 10.96
N LYS A 231 1.81 -19.52 10.72
CA LYS A 231 2.07 -18.10 10.98
C LYS A 231 2.08 -17.23 9.74
N PHE A 232 1.47 -17.69 8.64
CA PHE A 232 1.39 -16.90 7.40
C PHE A 232 0.72 -15.54 7.58
N HIS A 233 -0.28 -15.46 8.47
CA HIS A 233 -0.98 -14.23 8.81
C HIS A 233 -0.04 -13.16 9.42
N GLU A 234 1.04 -13.54 10.12
CA GLU A 234 2.04 -12.60 10.66
C GLU A 234 2.80 -11.88 9.53
N VAL A 235 2.98 -12.56 8.39
CA VAL A 235 3.65 -12.01 7.20
C VAL A 235 2.73 -11.08 6.44
N LEU A 236 1.45 -11.44 6.31
CA LEU A 236 0.42 -10.55 5.76
C LEU A 236 0.29 -9.29 6.63
N TYR A 237 0.36 -9.45 7.96
CA TYR A 237 0.37 -8.34 8.89
C TYR A 237 1.54 -7.40 8.64
N LEU A 238 2.75 -7.96 8.51
CA LEU A 238 3.96 -7.19 8.22
C LEU A 238 3.85 -6.43 6.88
N PHE A 239 3.29 -7.09 5.85
CA PHE A 239 2.97 -6.45 4.58
C PHE A 239 2.02 -5.26 4.78
N CYS A 240 0.90 -5.46 5.49
CA CYS A 240 -0.09 -4.41 5.70
C CYS A 240 0.44 -3.23 6.52
N TRP A 241 1.25 -3.51 7.55
CA TRP A 241 1.94 -2.48 8.32
C TRP A 241 2.88 -1.65 7.45
N TYR A 242 3.69 -2.31 6.61
CA TYR A 242 4.65 -1.64 5.75
C TYR A 242 3.98 -0.79 4.66
N TYR A 243 2.87 -1.26 4.10
CA TYR A 243 2.11 -0.58 3.05
C TYR A 243 1.03 0.36 3.56
N SER A 244 0.76 0.43 4.86
CA SER A 244 -0.18 1.40 5.40
C SER A 244 0.26 2.83 5.03
N PRO A 245 -0.63 3.75 4.65
CA PRO A 245 -0.26 5.16 4.51
C PRO A 245 0.01 5.82 5.87
N PHE A 246 -0.34 5.16 6.98
CA PHE A 246 -0.17 5.68 8.33
C PHE A 246 1.02 5.04 9.05
N TYR A 247 1.69 5.84 9.88
CA TYR A 247 2.79 5.40 10.71
C TYR A 247 2.30 4.84 12.03
N TYR A 248 2.80 3.67 12.40
CA TYR A 248 2.59 3.04 13.70
C TYR A 248 3.96 2.73 14.33
N LYS A 249 4.19 3.19 15.56
CA LYS A 249 5.51 3.16 16.23
C LYS A 249 5.99 1.76 16.59
N ALA A 250 5.07 0.83 16.88
CA ALA A 250 5.39 -0.53 17.27
C ALA A 250 4.50 -1.53 16.52
N ALA A 251 4.93 -2.80 16.49
CA ALA A 251 4.01 -3.90 16.28
C ALA A 251 2.95 -3.83 17.41
N PRO A 252 1.70 -3.49 17.10
CA PRO A 252 0.59 -3.50 18.04
C PRO A 252 0.25 -4.95 18.41
N ASP A 253 -0.56 -5.10 19.46
CA ASP A 253 -0.87 -6.38 20.08
C ASP A 253 -1.21 -7.44 19.02
N ALA A 254 -0.37 -8.47 18.93
CA ALA A 254 -0.32 -9.34 17.78
C ALA A 254 -1.61 -10.14 17.61
N GLN A 255 -2.27 -10.51 18.71
CA GLN A 255 -3.35 -11.49 18.70
C GLN A 255 -4.65 -10.98 18.04
N GLU A 256 -5.12 -9.78 18.38
CA GLU A 256 -6.34 -9.22 17.76
C GLU A 256 -6.17 -9.03 16.24
N ASN A 257 -4.94 -8.73 15.80
CA ASN A 257 -4.62 -8.49 14.40
C ASN A 257 -4.37 -9.78 13.60
N VAL A 258 -3.85 -10.81 14.27
CA VAL A 258 -3.81 -12.18 13.76
C VAL A 258 -5.22 -12.67 13.49
N ASP A 259 -6.16 -12.42 14.41
CA ASP A 259 -7.56 -12.82 14.26
C ASP A 259 -8.30 -12.02 13.17
N LEU A 260 -8.00 -10.73 13.02
CA LEU A 260 -8.49 -9.92 11.90
C LEU A 260 -7.98 -10.48 10.57
N LEU A 261 -6.67 -10.65 10.45
CA LEU A 261 -6.07 -11.03 9.17
C LEU A 261 -6.32 -12.49 8.81
N SER A 262 -6.56 -13.36 9.79
CA SER A 262 -7.04 -14.71 9.51
C SER A 262 -8.46 -14.71 8.92
N LYS A 263 -9.36 -13.84 9.41
CA LYS A 263 -10.70 -13.63 8.83
C LYS A 263 -10.63 -12.98 7.45
N VAL A 264 -9.84 -11.92 7.31
CA VAL A 264 -9.59 -11.23 6.02
C VAL A 264 -9.00 -12.20 5.00
N ALA A 265 -8.07 -13.09 5.40
CA ALA A 265 -7.51 -14.11 4.51
C ALA A 265 -8.52 -15.17 4.06
N ALA A 266 -9.61 -15.35 4.81
CA ALA A 266 -10.71 -16.25 4.44
C ALA A 266 -11.77 -15.56 3.54
N GLU A 267 -11.94 -14.25 3.66
CA GLU A 267 -13.06 -13.50 3.05
C GLU A 267 -12.65 -12.56 1.90
N LYS A 268 -11.39 -12.11 1.84
CA LYS A 268 -10.94 -11.05 0.92
C LYS A 268 -10.17 -11.59 -0.27
N SER A 269 -10.12 -10.77 -1.32
CA SER A 269 -9.70 -11.22 -2.64
C SER A 269 -8.22 -11.01 -2.91
N ASN A 270 -7.54 -10.05 -2.25
CA ASN A 270 -6.15 -9.68 -2.57
C ASN A 270 -5.43 -8.90 -1.45
N LEU A 271 -4.12 -8.62 -1.65
CA LEU A 271 -3.26 -7.91 -0.71
C LEU A 271 -3.63 -6.43 -0.51
N LEU A 272 -4.09 -5.73 -1.56
CA LEU A 272 -4.53 -4.34 -1.44
C LEU A 272 -5.77 -4.21 -0.55
N GLU A 273 -6.73 -5.14 -0.67
CA GLU A 273 -7.86 -5.25 0.25
C GLU A 273 -7.40 -5.53 1.69
N CYS A 274 -6.38 -6.36 1.89
CA CYS A 274 -5.82 -6.58 3.23
C CYS A 274 -5.27 -5.29 3.84
N VAL A 275 -4.58 -4.45 3.05
CA VAL A 275 -4.08 -3.14 3.52
C VAL A 275 -5.23 -2.21 3.88
N HIS A 276 -6.28 -2.17 3.06
CA HIS A 276 -7.47 -1.35 3.33
C HIS A 276 -8.13 -1.76 4.65
N GLU A 277 -8.44 -3.04 4.82
CA GLU A 277 -9.06 -3.58 6.03
C GLU A 277 -8.18 -3.39 7.27
N TYR A 278 -6.86 -3.55 7.12
CA TYR A 278 -5.90 -3.26 8.19
C TYR A 278 -5.98 -1.81 8.67
N VAL A 279 -6.05 -0.86 7.74
CA VAL A 279 -6.17 0.56 8.07
C VAL A 279 -7.51 0.83 8.74
N MET A 280 -8.60 0.26 8.23
CA MET A 280 -9.93 0.44 8.79
C MET A 280 -10.04 -0.11 10.21
N HIS A 281 -9.50 -1.30 10.44
CA HIS A 281 -9.44 -1.88 11.78
C HIS A 281 -8.60 -1.02 12.73
N ALA A 282 -7.46 -0.51 12.26
CA ALA A 282 -6.59 0.36 13.04
C ALA A 282 -7.19 1.74 13.35
N TRP A 283 -8.31 2.08 12.72
CA TRP A 283 -9.08 3.28 13.03
C TRP A 283 -10.20 3.03 14.07
N GLY A 284 -10.46 1.77 14.40
CA GLY A 284 -11.31 1.32 15.51
C GLY A 284 -12.82 1.31 15.22
N LYS A 285 -13.60 0.63 16.10
CA LYS A 285 -15.07 0.57 16.03
C LYS A 285 -15.77 1.92 16.21
N GLN A 286 -15.09 2.95 16.71
CA GLN A 286 -15.65 4.31 16.85
C GLN A 286 -15.97 4.96 15.50
N ILE A 287 -15.42 4.42 14.42
CA ILE A 287 -15.67 4.87 13.06
C ILE A 287 -16.69 3.95 12.35
N SER A 288 -17.61 3.35 13.10
CA SER A 288 -18.79 2.69 12.51
C SER A 288 -19.62 3.73 11.76
N GLY A 289 -19.90 3.46 10.49
CA GLY A 289 -20.74 4.29 9.62
C GLY A 289 -22.17 4.50 10.14
N ASP A 290 -22.56 3.76 11.18
CA ASP A 290 -23.86 3.81 11.86
C ASP A 290 -24.03 5.00 12.82
N ALA A 291 -23.00 5.84 12.98
CA ALA A 291 -23.18 7.10 13.68
C ALA A 291 -24.18 7.97 12.90
N GLU A 292 -25.23 8.47 13.56
CA GLU A 292 -26.11 9.52 13.02
C GLU A 292 -25.26 10.76 12.70
N GLY A 293 -24.71 10.80 11.49
CA GLY A 293 -24.06 11.96 10.94
C GLY A 293 -25.13 12.96 10.51
N SER A 294 -24.83 14.25 10.61
CA SER A 294 -25.75 15.29 10.14
C SER A 294 -26.04 15.24 8.64
N GLY A 295 -25.34 14.37 7.89
CA GLY A 295 -25.37 14.28 6.42
C GLY A 295 -24.67 15.45 5.73
N TYR A 296 -24.20 16.46 6.48
CA TYR A 296 -23.59 17.66 5.93
C TYR A 296 -22.06 17.55 5.91
N VAL A 297 -21.50 17.81 4.73
CA VAL A 297 -20.06 18.00 4.57
C VAL A 297 -19.72 19.45 4.89
N TYR A 298 -18.85 19.64 5.88
CA TYR A 298 -18.37 20.95 6.25
C TYR A 298 -16.93 21.14 5.77
N SER A 299 -16.67 22.30 5.17
CA SER A 299 -15.30 22.73 4.91
C SER A 299 -14.61 23.11 6.22
N THR A 300 -13.41 22.56 6.42
CA THR A 300 -12.57 22.80 7.60
C THR A 300 -11.67 24.02 7.39
N PRO A 301 -11.47 24.89 8.40
CA PRO A 301 -10.40 25.86 8.38
C PRO A 301 -9.01 25.20 8.27
N THR A 302 -8.06 25.89 7.65
CA THR A 302 -6.68 25.39 7.49
C THR A 302 -5.98 25.15 8.83
N ALA A 303 -4.92 24.33 8.81
CA ALA A 303 -4.20 23.93 10.02
C ALA A 303 -3.66 25.15 10.80
N LYS A 304 -3.13 26.17 10.12
CA LYS A 304 -2.73 27.43 10.76
C LYS A 304 -3.89 28.16 11.41
N ARG A 305 -5.07 28.21 10.77
CA ARG A 305 -6.26 28.89 11.32
C ARG A 305 -6.78 28.17 12.55
N LEU A 306 -6.90 26.85 12.49
CA LEU A 306 -7.24 26.02 13.66
C LEU A 306 -6.24 26.22 14.80
N ARG A 307 -4.93 26.19 14.51
CA ARG A 307 -3.87 26.43 15.50
C ARG A 307 -3.99 27.81 16.15
N ARG A 308 -4.27 28.87 15.36
CA ARG A 308 -4.49 30.24 15.88
C ARG A 308 -5.72 30.35 16.78
N ALA A 309 -6.76 29.57 16.49
CA ALA A 309 -7.94 29.46 17.34
C ALA A 309 -7.74 28.60 18.60
N GLY A 310 -6.53 28.06 18.82
CA GLY A 310 -6.18 27.28 20.00
C GLY A 310 -6.31 25.76 19.83
N VAL A 311 -6.64 25.26 18.64
CA VAL A 311 -6.68 23.81 18.38
C VAL A 311 -5.27 23.22 18.42
N ARG A 312 -5.10 22.14 19.19
CA ARG A 312 -3.84 21.40 19.33
C ARG A 312 -3.90 20.11 18.52
N PHE A 313 -3.22 20.10 17.38
CA PHE A 313 -3.00 18.86 16.61
C PHE A 313 -2.16 17.87 17.42
N THR A 314 -2.58 16.62 17.43
CA THR A 314 -1.89 15.52 18.12
C THR A 314 -1.81 14.32 17.20
N ALA A 315 -0.61 13.79 17.02
CA ALA A 315 -0.36 12.57 16.26
C ALA A 315 -0.76 11.33 17.05
N VAL A 316 -1.40 10.37 16.39
CA VAL A 316 -1.72 9.06 16.95
C VAL A 316 -0.75 8.04 16.38
N ASP A 317 0.33 7.78 17.12
CA ASP A 317 1.42 6.88 16.70
C ASP A 317 1.31 5.46 17.30
N ALA A 318 0.46 5.26 18.32
CA ALA A 318 0.48 4.06 19.17
C ALA A 318 -0.92 3.45 19.47
N GLU A 319 -1.99 4.24 19.54
CA GLU A 319 -3.32 3.78 19.97
C GLU A 319 -4.28 3.70 18.78
N ARG A 320 -4.64 2.47 18.39
CA ARG A 320 -5.53 2.17 17.25
C ARG A 320 -7.02 2.41 17.51
N SER A 321 -7.39 2.87 18.70
CA SER A 321 -8.78 2.90 19.15
C SER A 321 -9.47 4.25 18.99
N ALA A 322 -8.78 5.32 18.56
CA ALA A 322 -9.36 6.64 18.36
C ALA A 322 -8.55 7.49 17.36
N ALA A 323 -8.36 6.97 16.14
CA ALA A 323 -7.42 7.53 15.18
C ALA A 323 -7.83 8.95 14.69
N PHE A 324 -9.13 9.26 14.69
CA PHE A 324 -9.67 10.57 14.33
C PHE A 324 -10.65 11.05 15.41
N GLN A 325 -10.22 12.00 16.25
CA GLN A 325 -11.03 12.46 17.37
C GLN A 325 -10.73 13.92 17.74
N PHE A 326 -11.77 14.71 17.93
CA PHE A 326 -11.68 16.03 18.53
C PHE A 326 -12.16 16.00 19.98
N THR A 327 -11.23 16.24 20.90
CA THR A 327 -11.50 16.42 22.32
C THR A 327 -10.95 17.78 22.73
N GLU A 328 -11.83 18.78 22.84
CA GLU A 328 -11.45 20.18 23.03
C GLU A 328 -10.30 20.36 24.04
N PRO A 329 -9.21 21.08 23.68
CA PRO A 329 -8.93 21.73 22.40
C PRO A 329 -8.08 20.88 21.43
N ALA A 330 -7.94 19.57 21.67
CA ALA A 330 -7.06 18.69 20.91
C ALA A 330 -7.77 18.00 19.74
N LEU A 331 -7.15 18.05 18.55
CA LEU A 331 -7.55 17.26 17.38
C LEU A 331 -6.51 16.16 17.15
N LYS A 332 -6.90 14.91 17.42
CA LYS A 332 -6.11 13.71 17.19
C LYS A 332 -6.30 13.23 15.75
N LEU A 333 -5.19 12.97 15.07
CA LEU A 333 -5.16 12.49 13.69
C LEU A 333 -4.20 11.30 13.54
N PRO A 334 -4.48 10.35 12.63
CA PRO A 334 -3.54 9.31 12.28
C PRO A 334 -2.30 9.94 11.64
N THR A 335 -1.11 9.44 11.98
CA THR A 335 0.13 10.00 11.46
C THR A 335 0.34 9.58 10.01
N LEU A 336 0.25 10.52 9.07
CA LEU A 336 0.54 10.28 7.65
C LEU A 336 2.05 10.14 7.44
N MET A 337 2.47 9.01 6.87
CA MET A 337 3.85 8.77 6.48
C MET A 337 4.07 9.16 5.02
N PHE A 338 4.94 10.13 4.79
CA PHE A 338 5.42 10.47 3.45
C PHE A 338 6.72 9.72 3.14
N ASP A 339 6.62 8.70 2.29
CA ASP A 339 7.74 7.95 1.72
C ASP A 339 7.57 7.84 0.19
N PHE A 340 8.53 7.20 -0.49
CA PHE A 340 8.52 7.07 -1.96
C PHE A 340 7.30 6.31 -2.52
N ARG A 341 6.52 5.63 -1.67
CA ARG A 341 5.35 4.82 -2.06
C ARG A 341 4.03 5.49 -1.69
N ALA A 342 4.08 6.53 -0.85
CA ALA A 342 2.90 7.12 -0.24
C ALA A 342 1.84 7.52 -1.28
N GLU A 343 2.24 8.17 -2.38
CA GLU A 343 1.33 8.56 -3.45
C GLU A 343 0.68 7.33 -4.12
N THR A 344 1.47 6.33 -4.50
CA THR A 344 0.99 5.09 -5.11
C THR A 344 0.01 4.35 -4.20
N VAL A 345 0.39 4.15 -2.93
CA VAL A 345 -0.43 3.46 -1.93
C VAL A 345 -1.77 4.16 -1.74
N VAL A 346 -1.74 5.48 -1.50
CA VAL A 346 -2.97 6.23 -1.22
C VAL A 346 -3.90 6.20 -2.43
N LYS A 347 -3.39 6.51 -3.63
CA LYS A 347 -4.20 6.53 -4.85
C LYS A 347 -4.84 5.18 -5.17
N ASN A 348 -4.12 4.07 -4.94
CA ASN A 348 -4.68 2.73 -5.14
C ASN A 348 -5.72 2.34 -4.08
N LEU A 349 -5.55 2.77 -2.83
CA LEU A 349 -6.57 2.59 -1.79
C LEU A 349 -7.83 3.45 -2.06
N LEU A 350 -7.68 4.69 -2.52
CA LEU A 350 -8.80 5.53 -2.93
C LEU A 350 -9.55 4.95 -4.14
N ALA A 351 -8.80 4.43 -5.12
CA ALA A 351 -9.39 3.73 -6.27
C ALA A 351 -10.15 2.47 -5.83
N LEU A 352 -9.65 1.74 -4.83
CA LEU A 352 -10.35 0.59 -4.26
C LEU A 352 -11.68 1.01 -3.64
N GLU A 353 -11.70 2.05 -2.79
CA GLU A 353 -12.94 2.58 -2.19
C GLU A 353 -13.95 3.04 -3.26
N LEU A 354 -13.47 3.70 -4.31
CA LEU A 354 -14.31 4.12 -5.43
C LEU A 354 -14.93 2.93 -6.17
N LEU A 355 -14.15 1.87 -6.40
CA LEU A 355 -14.55 0.71 -7.19
C LEU A 355 -15.41 -0.30 -6.43
N ARG A 356 -15.25 -0.39 -5.10
CA ARG A 356 -16.10 -1.24 -4.25
C ARG A 356 -17.57 -0.78 -4.28
N GLY A 357 -17.82 0.48 -4.62
CA GLY A 357 -19.18 1.04 -4.65
C GLY A 357 -19.81 1.18 -3.26
N ASP A 358 -19.01 0.96 -2.20
CA ASP A 358 -19.44 1.12 -0.82
C ASP A 358 -19.79 2.60 -0.57
N TYR A 359 -20.88 2.86 0.17
CA TYR A 359 -21.27 4.21 0.57
C TYR A 359 -20.25 4.85 1.51
N HIS A 360 -19.48 4.04 2.23
CA HIS A 360 -18.47 4.51 3.18
C HIS A 360 -17.10 4.58 2.51
N LYS A 361 -16.56 5.80 2.37
CA LYS A 361 -15.23 6.07 1.80
C LYS A 361 -14.32 6.78 2.81
N PRO A 362 -13.95 6.09 3.91
CA PRO A 362 -13.19 6.64 5.03
C PRO A 362 -11.86 7.27 4.61
N LEU A 363 -11.06 6.59 3.77
CA LEU A 363 -9.77 7.13 3.33
C LEU A 363 -9.97 8.31 2.40
N THR A 364 -10.94 8.21 1.49
CA THR A 364 -11.29 9.32 0.59
C THR A 364 -11.66 10.56 1.39
N ARG A 365 -12.50 10.42 2.43
CA ARG A 365 -12.87 11.56 3.28
C ARG A 365 -11.68 12.11 4.07
N TYR A 366 -10.84 11.23 4.61
CA TYR A 366 -9.63 11.65 5.33
C TYR A 366 -8.68 12.48 4.45
N PHE A 367 -8.44 12.05 3.21
CA PHE A 367 -7.54 12.79 2.31
C PHE A 367 -8.16 14.10 1.79
N GLN A 368 -9.48 14.17 1.63
CA GLN A 368 -10.18 15.45 1.42
C GLN A 368 -9.99 16.39 2.61
N PHE A 369 -10.15 15.89 3.83
CA PHE A 369 -9.91 16.66 5.03
C PHE A 369 -8.45 17.14 5.15
N MET A 370 -7.47 16.28 4.80
CA MET A 370 -6.06 16.67 4.74
C MET A 370 -5.82 17.79 3.72
N ASN A 371 -6.52 17.77 2.58
CA ASN A 371 -6.45 18.84 1.60
C ASN A 371 -7.08 20.16 2.11
N GLU A 372 -8.17 20.10 2.86
CA GLU A 372 -8.79 21.26 3.52
C GLU A 372 -7.86 21.86 4.60
N LEU A 373 -7.16 21.01 5.36
CA LEU A 373 -6.20 21.46 6.36
C LEU A 373 -4.97 22.13 5.75
N VAL A 374 -4.56 21.72 4.55
CA VAL A 374 -3.29 22.12 3.93
C VAL A 374 -3.56 23.06 2.76
N GLU A 375 -3.48 24.37 2.99
CA GLU A 375 -3.50 25.36 1.92
C GLU A 375 -2.08 25.63 1.41
N ASP A 376 -1.12 25.78 2.33
CA ASP A 376 0.27 26.06 1.99
C ASP A 376 1.30 25.34 2.88
N ILE A 377 2.59 25.58 2.60
CA ILE A 377 3.72 25.00 3.34
C ILE A 377 3.68 25.33 4.85
N GLY A 378 3.10 26.48 5.21
CA GLY A 378 2.92 26.86 6.61
C GLY A 378 1.99 25.90 7.36
N ASP A 379 0.95 25.38 6.71
CA ASP A 379 0.07 24.36 7.27
C ASP A 379 0.82 23.03 7.46
N ILE A 380 1.61 22.61 6.47
CA ILE A 380 2.49 21.43 6.58
C ILE A 380 3.44 21.56 7.78
N LYS A 381 4.04 22.73 7.99
CA LYS A 381 4.93 22.98 9.15
C LYS A 381 4.18 22.84 10.48
N VAL A 382 2.92 23.26 10.57
CA VAL A 382 2.09 23.09 11.77
C VAL A 382 1.83 21.60 12.04
N LEU A 383 1.40 20.86 11.02
CA LEU A 383 1.08 19.43 11.14
C LEU A 383 2.32 18.58 11.42
N ARG A 384 3.45 18.88 10.78
CA ARG A 384 4.73 18.20 11.04
C ARG A 384 5.25 18.44 12.45
N ARG A 385 5.18 19.68 12.96
CA ARG A 385 5.54 19.97 14.37
C ARG A 385 4.65 19.23 15.37
N ALA A 386 3.42 18.91 14.98
CA ALA A 386 2.50 18.11 15.79
C ALA A 386 2.69 16.59 15.62
N GLY A 387 3.59 16.16 14.73
CA GLY A 387 3.85 14.76 14.41
C GLY A 387 2.84 14.12 13.45
N VAL A 388 1.81 14.84 13.02
CA VAL A 388 0.72 14.31 12.15
C VAL A 388 1.23 13.96 10.76
N ILE A 389 2.30 14.61 10.30
CA ILE A 389 2.99 14.31 9.06
C ILE A 389 4.43 13.95 9.38
N ARG A 390 4.87 12.77 8.94
CA ARG A 390 6.25 12.29 9.02
C ARG A 390 6.84 12.08 7.63
N GLY A 391 8.16 12.15 7.52
CA GLY A 391 8.88 12.03 6.25
C GLY A 391 8.82 13.27 5.34
N GLY A 392 9.40 13.12 4.15
CA GLY A 392 9.57 14.16 3.13
C GLY A 392 10.61 15.22 3.48
N SER A 393 10.98 16.06 2.51
CA SER A 393 11.98 17.12 2.73
C SER A 393 11.54 18.14 3.79
N LYS A 394 12.53 18.78 4.46
CA LYS A 394 12.28 19.82 5.48
C LYS A 394 11.46 21.00 4.96
N ALA A 395 11.56 21.30 3.67
CA ALA A 395 10.79 22.34 3.00
C ALA A 395 9.29 22.03 2.97
N GLY A 396 8.89 20.76 2.91
CA GLY A 396 7.50 20.32 2.91
C GLY A 396 6.75 20.50 1.58
N LEU A 397 7.45 20.92 0.52
CA LEU A 397 6.87 21.13 -0.81
C LEU A 397 6.34 19.81 -1.39
N GLU A 398 7.12 18.73 -1.33
CA GLU A 398 6.72 17.40 -1.80
C GLU A 398 5.42 16.91 -1.14
N VAL A 399 5.26 17.15 0.16
CA VAL A 399 4.05 16.74 0.90
C VAL A 399 2.85 17.57 0.46
N LEU A 400 3.02 18.88 0.31
CA LEU A 400 1.99 19.77 -0.21
C LEU A 400 1.54 19.31 -1.61
N GLU A 401 2.49 19.07 -2.51
CA GLU A 401 2.19 18.59 -3.87
C GLU A 401 1.46 17.26 -3.85
N MET A 402 1.90 16.28 -3.04
CA MET A 402 1.23 14.99 -2.93
C MET A 402 -0.21 15.14 -2.43
N VAL A 403 -0.45 15.92 -1.37
CA VAL A 403 -1.81 16.18 -0.86
C VAL A 403 -2.69 16.78 -1.95
N LYS A 404 -2.19 17.77 -2.70
CA LYS A 404 -2.94 18.41 -3.80
C LYS A 404 -3.16 17.48 -5.00
N LYS A 405 -2.23 16.57 -5.29
CA LYS A 405 -2.39 15.54 -6.33
C LYS A 405 -3.40 14.47 -5.92
N ILE A 406 -3.40 14.05 -4.65
CA ILE A 406 -4.37 13.09 -4.11
C ILE A 406 -5.78 13.70 -4.09
N ASP A 407 -5.92 14.98 -3.77
CA ASP A 407 -7.23 15.64 -3.74
C ASP A 407 -7.95 15.64 -5.09
N ARG A 408 -7.21 15.86 -6.19
CA ARG A 408 -7.76 15.75 -7.56
C ARG A 408 -8.35 14.36 -7.85
N PHE A 409 -7.92 13.35 -7.10
CA PHE A 409 -8.34 11.97 -7.23
C PHE A 409 -9.58 11.62 -6.40
N ALA A 410 -9.84 12.37 -5.32
CA ALA A 410 -10.94 12.08 -4.42
C ALA A 410 -12.28 12.53 -5.03
N THR A 411 -13.28 11.64 -5.06
CA THR A 411 -14.64 12.01 -5.49
C THR A 411 -15.22 13.02 -4.51
N TYR A 412 -15.34 14.28 -4.92
CA TYR A 412 -15.81 15.36 -4.05
C TYR A 412 -17.32 15.62 -4.24
N PRO A 413 -18.10 15.80 -3.15
CA PRO A 413 -17.72 15.56 -1.75
C PRO A 413 -17.83 14.07 -1.39
N SER A 414 -16.89 13.56 -0.59
CA SER A 414 -17.06 12.27 0.07
C SER A 414 -17.70 12.52 1.44
N THR A 415 -18.56 11.62 1.91
CA THR A 415 -19.15 11.70 3.25
C THR A 415 -18.72 10.51 4.08
N PHE A 416 -18.46 10.76 5.36
CA PHE A 416 -18.22 9.70 6.30
C PHE A 416 -18.46 10.21 7.72
N ALA A 417 -19.64 9.86 8.25
CA ALA A 417 -20.22 10.46 9.46
C ALA A 417 -19.24 10.56 10.64
N ALA A 418 -18.46 9.50 10.90
CA ALA A 418 -17.48 9.49 11.97
C ALA A 418 -16.41 10.57 11.84
N ILE A 419 -15.87 10.80 10.63
CA ILE A 419 -14.90 11.88 10.39
C ILE A 419 -15.60 13.24 10.38
N ASP A 420 -16.74 13.35 9.71
CA ASP A 420 -17.48 14.61 9.56
C ASP A 420 -17.97 15.17 10.90
N ASN A 421 -18.38 14.31 11.83
CA ASN A 421 -18.80 14.71 13.16
C ASN A 421 -17.64 15.34 13.95
N GLU A 422 -16.44 14.78 13.87
CA GLU A 422 -15.26 15.29 14.53
C GLU A 422 -14.75 16.59 13.87
N ILE A 423 -14.86 16.69 12.54
CA ILE A 423 -14.60 17.94 11.79
C ILE A 423 -15.53 19.05 12.26
N ASP A 424 -16.83 18.78 12.38
CA ASP A 424 -17.81 19.79 12.78
C ASP A 424 -17.59 20.25 14.23
N LYS A 425 -17.20 19.36 15.15
CA LYS A 425 -16.79 19.75 16.50
C LYS A 425 -15.60 20.72 16.47
N ALA A 426 -14.54 20.39 15.72
CA ALA A 426 -13.36 21.25 15.59
C ALA A 426 -13.72 22.62 14.96
N ARG A 427 -14.59 22.62 13.95
CA ARG A 427 -15.09 23.83 13.29
C ARG A 427 -15.89 24.71 14.24
N ARG A 428 -16.82 24.14 15.02
CA ARG A 428 -17.61 24.85 16.04
C ARG A 428 -16.71 25.49 17.09
N PHE A 429 -15.72 24.75 17.58
CA PHE A 429 -14.73 25.27 18.50
C PHE A 429 -13.98 26.47 17.91
N HIS A 430 -13.45 26.34 16.68
CA HIS A 430 -12.79 27.44 15.98
C HIS A 430 -13.68 28.68 15.85
N LYS A 431 -14.95 28.50 15.44
CA LYS A 431 -15.91 29.60 15.30
C LYS A 431 -16.12 30.32 16.64
N LYS A 432 -16.39 29.56 17.71
CA LYS A 432 -16.58 30.08 19.06
C LYS A 432 -15.36 30.85 19.58
N GLN A 433 -14.14 30.37 19.29
CA GLN A 433 -12.91 31.05 19.69
C GLN A 433 -12.67 32.34 18.90
N MET A 434 -12.98 32.35 17.60
CA MET A 434 -12.89 33.58 16.80
C MET A 434 -13.92 34.63 17.23
N GLU A 435 -15.16 34.23 17.53
CA GLU A 435 -16.16 35.14 18.08
C GLU A 435 -15.71 35.75 19.41
N ARG A 436 -15.19 34.93 20.33
CA ARG A 436 -14.61 35.41 21.60
C ARG A 436 -13.42 36.36 21.39
N PHE A 437 -12.57 36.05 20.43
CA PHE A 437 -11.43 36.92 20.09
C PHE A 437 -11.90 38.28 19.58
N VAL A 438 -12.87 38.31 18.66
CA VAL A 438 -13.45 39.54 18.11
C VAL A 438 -14.10 40.37 19.21
N VAL A 439 -14.94 39.78 20.06
CA VAL A 439 -15.59 40.48 21.18
C VAL A 439 -14.56 41.06 22.16
N ARG A 440 -13.50 40.31 22.47
CA ARG A 440 -12.45 40.75 23.40
C ARG A 440 -11.59 41.90 22.87
N HIS A 441 -11.37 41.94 21.56
CA HIS A 441 -10.49 42.94 20.91
C HIS A 441 -11.27 44.04 20.18
N GLN A 442 -12.60 44.00 20.20
CA GLN A 442 -13.47 45.03 19.61
C GLN A 442 -13.13 46.45 20.06
N PRO A 443 -12.85 46.73 21.35
CA PRO A 443 -12.43 48.07 21.76
C PRO A 443 -11.14 48.50 21.05
N ALA A 444 -10.11 47.64 21.02
CA ALA A 444 -8.82 47.97 20.40
C ALA A 444 -8.91 48.16 18.88
N VAL A 445 -9.73 47.37 18.17
CA VAL A 445 -9.94 47.49 16.72
C VAL A 445 -10.63 48.81 16.35
N LEU A 446 -11.56 49.29 17.19
CA LEU A 446 -12.21 50.59 17.03
C LEU A 446 -11.26 51.76 17.33
N TRP A 447 -10.29 51.59 18.24
CA TRP A 447 -9.27 52.60 18.52
C TRP A 447 -8.26 52.76 17.38
N VAL A 448 -7.81 51.66 16.76
CA VAL A 448 -6.85 51.72 15.63
C VAL A 448 -7.46 52.36 14.37
N SER A 449 -8.73 52.08 14.07
CA SER A 449 -9.43 52.72 12.96
C SER A 449 -9.67 54.22 13.20
N SER A 450 -9.89 54.61 14.45
CA SER A 450 -10.04 56.03 14.83
C SER A 450 -8.74 56.82 14.67
N VAL A 451 -7.59 56.24 15.00
CA VAL A 451 -6.27 56.88 14.82
C VAL A 451 -5.88 57.00 13.35
N ALA A 452 -6.21 56.00 12.53
CA ALA A 452 -6.01 56.05 11.08
C ALA A 452 -6.89 57.13 10.43
N ALA A 453 -8.18 57.20 10.79
CA ALA A 453 -9.10 58.22 10.30
C ALA A 453 -8.67 59.64 10.72
N ALA A 454 -8.26 59.82 11.98
CA ALA A 454 -7.74 61.10 12.48
C ALA A 454 -6.46 61.54 11.74
N SER A 455 -5.58 60.60 11.38
CA SER A 455 -4.35 60.90 10.61
C SER A 455 -4.65 61.32 9.17
N VAL A 456 -5.65 60.73 8.52
CA VAL A 456 -6.10 61.13 7.17
C VAL A 456 -6.75 62.53 7.20
N ILE A 457 -7.53 62.83 8.24
CA ILE A 457 -8.11 64.17 8.42
C ILE A 457 -7.01 65.21 8.70
N ALA A 458 -6.05 64.91 9.57
CA ALA A 458 -4.95 65.82 9.88
C ALA A 458 -4.09 66.12 8.63
N THR A 459 -3.79 65.11 7.82
CA THR A 459 -3.04 65.28 6.56
C THR A 459 -3.82 66.05 5.51
N ALA A 460 -5.13 65.83 5.38
CA ALA A 460 -5.99 66.61 4.49
C ALA A 460 -6.13 68.08 4.92
N VAL A 461 -6.29 68.34 6.21
CA VAL A 461 -6.35 69.70 6.79
C VAL A 461 -5.01 70.43 6.65
N PHE A 462 -3.89 69.72 6.81
CA PHE A 462 -2.56 70.30 6.60
C PHE A 462 -2.30 70.63 5.12
N ALA A 463 -2.75 69.76 4.20
CA ALA A 463 -2.65 69.99 2.77
C ALA A 463 -3.53 71.17 2.29
N SER A 464 -4.75 71.32 2.84
CA SER A 464 -5.63 72.45 2.50
C SER A 464 -5.09 73.79 3.02
N ARG A 465 -4.53 73.81 4.24
CA ARG A 465 -3.86 75.01 4.80
C ARG A 465 -2.61 75.42 4.03
N ARG A 466 -1.86 74.48 3.44
CA ARG A 466 -0.71 74.79 2.57
C ARG A 466 -1.14 75.43 1.24
N ARG A 467 -2.25 74.99 0.65
CA ARG A 467 -2.79 75.58 -0.59
C ARG A 467 -3.40 76.97 -0.40
N ALA A 468 -3.80 77.33 0.81
CA ALA A 468 -4.33 78.67 1.12
C ALA A 468 -3.23 79.70 1.47
N ARG A 469 -1.96 79.29 1.51
CA ARG A 469 -0.79 80.16 1.83
C ARG A 469 0.20 80.32 0.66
N ALA A 470 -0.05 79.66 -0.46
CA ALA A 470 0.62 79.87 -1.74
C ALA A 470 -0.38 80.59 -2.66
#